data_AF-A0A842YG67-F1
#
_entry.id   AF-A0A842YG67-F1
#
_cell.length_a   1.000
_cell.length_b   1.000
_cell.length_c   1.000
_cell.angle_alpha   90.00
_cell.angle_beta   90.00
_cell.angle_gamma   90.00
#
_symmetry.space_group_name_H-M   'P 1'
#
loop_
_entity.id
_entity.type
_entity.pdbx_description
1 polymer ?
#
loop_
_entity_poly.entity_id
_entity_poly.type
_entity_poly.pdbx_seq_one_letter_code
_entity_poly.pdbx_strand_id
1 'polypeptide(L)' 'IYTLTVSPDGFWVSSLPVWRLALGGFLVGLGTRLSRGCTSGHGISGLASLSTTSLYAVITFIVVGIITVNIMGVLGI' A
#
# COMPACT_ATOMS: atom_id res chain seq x y z
N ILE A 1 -15.65 -7.90 -10.35
CA ILE A 1 -14.97 -8.52 -11.51
C ILE A 1 -13.90 -9.43 -10.96
N TYR A 2 -13.99 -10.72 -11.29
CA TYR A 2 -13.11 -11.80 -10.85
C TYR A 2 -11.70 -11.55 -11.38
N THR A 3 -10.86 -10.84 -10.62
CA THR A 3 -9.44 -10.75 -10.93
C THR A 3 -8.83 -12.08 -10.51
N LEU A 4 -8.71 -12.98 -11.48
CA LEU A 4 -8.04 -14.26 -11.33
C LEU A 4 -6.54 -13.97 -11.19
N THR A 5 -6.07 -13.81 -9.97
CA THR A 5 -4.63 -13.87 -9.68
C THR A 5 -4.20 -15.32 -9.80
N VAL A 6 -3.54 -15.66 -10.91
CA VAL A 6 -2.97 -16.99 -11.14
C VAL A 6 -1.76 -17.16 -10.22
N SER A 7 -2.01 -17.68 -9.01
CA SER A 7 -0.97 -18.27 -8.16
C SER A 7 -0.97 -19.79 -8.34
N PRO A 8 0.21 -20.45 -8.33
CA PRO A 8 0.33 -21.90 -8.57
C PRO A 8 -0.40 -22.80 -7.55
N ASP A 9 -1.00 -22.23 -6.50
CA ASP A 9 -1.61 -22.95 -5.37
C ASP A 9 -3.15 -22.84 -5.30
N GLY A 10 -3.81 -22.20 -6.27
CA GLY A 10 -5.27 -22.14 -6.37
C GLY A 10 -5.86 -20.79 -6.80
N PHE A 11 -7.15 -20.79 -7.17
CA PHE A 11 -7.90 -19.59 -7.54
C PHE A 11 -8.39 -18.85 -6.30
N TRP A 12 -7.63 -17.85 -5.85
CA TRP A 12 -8.06 -16.94 -4.78
C TRP A 12 -9.01 -15.88 -5.38
N VAL A 13 -10.32 -16.06 -5.20
CA VAL A 13 -11.33 -15.10 -5.65
C VAL A 13 -11.58 -14.09 -4.53
N SER A 14 -11.02 -12.89 -4.66
CA SER A 14 -11.28 -11.81 -3.70
C SER A 14 -12.52 -11.01 -4.14
N SER A 15 -13.60 -11.05 -3.35
CA SER A 15 -14.88 -10.38 -3.63
C SER A 15 -14.84 -8.86 -3.39
N LEU A 16 -13.77 -8.19 -3.82
CA LEU A 16 -13.61 -6.75 -3.65
C LEU A 16 -14.27 -5.99 -4.81
N PRO A 17 -15.03 -4.92 -4.53
CA PRO A 17 -15.61 -4.10 -5.58
C PRO A 17 -14.51 -3.37 -6.37
N VAL A 18 -14.61 -3.36 -7.70
CA VAL A 18 -13.58 -2.83 -8.62
C VAL A 18 -13.22 -1.38 -8.31
N TRP A 19 -14.21 -0.60 -7.88
CA TRP A 19 -14.03 0.79 -7.49
C TRP A 19 -13.01 0.95 -6.34
N ARG A 20 -12.98 0.04 -5.34
CA ARG A 20 -12.02 0.08 -4.22
C ARG A 20 -10.60 -0.17 -4.71
N LEU A 21 -10.41 -1.11 -5.63
CA LEU A 21 -9.09 -1.38 -6.23
C LEU A 21 -8.62 -0.20 -7.09
N ALA A 22 -9.51 0.35 -7.92
CA ALA A 22 -9.17 1.47 -8.80
C ALA A 22 -8.77 2.71 -8.00
N LEU A 23 -9.52 3.06 -6.96
CA LEU A 23 -9.18 4.20 -6.09
C LEU A 23 -7.97 3.93 -5.23
N GLY A 24 -7.92 2.79 -4.53
CA GLY A 24 -6.77 2.46 -3.70
C GLY A 24 -5.47 2.49 -4.51
N GLY A 25 -5.47 1.88 -5.70
CA GLY A 25 -4.34 1.90 -6.62
C GLY A 25 -3.98 3.30 -7.11
N PHE A 26 -4.97 4.14 -7.44
CA PHE A 26 -4.73 5.51 -7.89
C PHE A 26 -4.16 6.40 -6.79
N LEU A 27 -4.75 6.35 -5.58
CA LEU A 27 -4.30 7.11 -4.41
C LEU A 27 -2.86 6.73 -4.01
N VAL A 28 -2.56 5.42 -3.94
CA VAL A 28 -1.21 4.93 -3.63
C VAL A 28 -0.22 5.27 -4.74
N GLY A 29 -0.63 5.13 -6.00
CA GLY A 29 0.19 5.48 -7.17
C GLY A 29 0.59 6.96 -7.18
N LEU A 30 -0.35 7.88 -6.90
CA LEU A 30 -0.03 9.30 -6.76
C LEU A 30 0.89 9.57 -5.56
N GLY A 31 0.63 8.93 -4.42
CA GLY A 31 1.45 9.07 -3.22
C GLY A 31 2.91 8.68 -3.44
N THR A 32 3.16 7.52 -4.07
CA THR A 32 4.53 7.05 -4.37
C THR A 32 5.29 7.97 -5.33
N ARG A 33 4.57 8.63 -6.25
CA ARG A 33 5.16 9.61 -7.18
C ARG A 33 5.58 10.89 -6.45
N LEU A 34 4.76 11.35 -5.50
CA LEU A 34 5.05 12.52 -4.68
C LEU A 34 6.25 12.29 -3.75
N SER A 35 6.38 11.09 -3.19
CA SER A 35 7.53 10.70 -2.36
C SER A 35 8.81 10.40 -3.16
N ARG A 36 8.81 10.57 -4.49
CA ARG A 36 9.96 10.28 -5.38
C ARG A 36 10.56 8.88 -5.15
N GLY A 37 9.74 7.91 -4.77
CA GLY A 37 10.20 6.55 -4.49
C GLY A 37 9.11 5.69 -3.88
N CYS A 38 9.37 4.38 -3.83
CA CYS A 38 8.48 3.40 -3.23
C CYS A 38 8.80 3.19 -1.75
N THR A 39 7.84 2.64 -1.01
CA THR A 39 7.97 2.30 0.41
C THR A 39 9.09 1.30 0.65
N SER A 40 9.27 0.34 -0.27
CA SER A 40 10.36 -0.65 -0.24
C SER A 40 11.74 -0.01 -0.45
N GLY A 41 11.87 0.94 -1.38
CA GLY A 41 13.14 1.62 -1.67
C GLY A 41 13.62 2.52 -0.53
N HIS A 42 12.72 3.30 0.07
CA HIS A 42 13.00 4.09 1.28
C HIS A 42 13.24 3.19 2.51
N GLY A 43 12.57 2.03 2.56
CA GLY A 43 12.70 1.06 3.64
C GLY A 43 14.02 0.30 3.61
N ILE A 44 14.45 -0.24 2.48
CA ILE A 44 15.62 -1.13 2.43
C ILE A 44 16.91 -0.33 2.27
N SER A 45 17.03 0.43 1.18
CA SER A 45 18.26 1.19 0.89
C SER A 45 18.35 2.48 1.71
N GLY A 46 17.22 3.14 1.97
CA GLY A 46 17.19 4.41 2.70
C GLY A 46 17.40 4.29 4.22
N LEU A 47 16.82 3.27 4.87
CA LEU A 47 17.08 3.00 6.29
C LEU A 47 18.47 2.39 6.51
N ALA A 48 18.98 1.59 5.57
CA ALA A 48 20.34 1.04 5.66
C ALA A 48 21.44 2.13 5.64
N SER A 49 21.18 3.27 4.99
CA SER A 49 22.09 4.42 4.96
C SER A 49 21.90 5.41 6.13
N LEU A 50 21.06 5.05 7.12
CA LEU A 50 20.74 5.87 8.31
C LEU A 50 20.24 7.30 7.98
N SER A 51 19.52 7.45 6.86
CA SER A 51 18.99 8.75 6.44
C SER A 51 17.69 9.08 7.19
N THR A 52 17.68 10.19 7.93
CA THR A 52 16.53 10.66 8.73
C THR A 52 15.32 11.02 7.87
N THR A 53 15.53 11.51 6.65
CA THR A 53 14.44 11.81 5.69
C THR A 53 13.74 10.53 5.22
N SER A 54 14.49 9.45 5.01
CA SER A 54 13.89 8.16 4.63
C SER A 54 13.07 7.55 5.77
N LEU A 55 13.53 7.72 7.01
CA LEU A 55 12.83 7.25 8.19
C LEU A 55 11.45 7.93 8.37
N TYR A 56 11.36 9.24 8.16
CA TYR A 56 10.08 9.95 8.15
C TYR A 56 9.15 9.49 7.02
N ALA A 57 9.68 9.23 5.82
CA ALA A 57 8.88 8.71 4.70
C ALA A 57 8.28 7.32 5.01
N VAL A 58 9.04 6.44 5.67
CA VAL A 58 8.57 5.10 6.06
C VAL A 58 7.53 5.19 7.18
N ILE A 59 7.77 6.00 8.22
CA ILE A 59 6.82 6.18 9.33
C ILE A 59 5.49 6.70 8.82
N THR A 60 5.49 7.71 7.95
CA THR A 60 4.24 8.26 7.37
C THR A 60 3.48 7.21 6.56
N PHE A 61 4.17 6.40 5.75
CA PHE A 61 3.53 5.30 5.01
C PHE A 61 2.89 4.25 5.94
N ILE A 62 3.60 3.84 6.99
CA ILE A 62 3.08 2.85 7.96
C ILE A 62 1.89 3.41 8.73
N VAL A 63 1.99 4.64 9.24
CA VAL A 63 0.91 5.29 10.01
C VAL A 63 -0.35 5.42 9.17
N VAL A 64 -0.24 5.91 7.93
CA VAL A 64 -1.39 6.02 7.02
C VAL A 64 -1.99 4.64 6.70
N GLY A 65 -1.16 3.61 6.54
CA GLY A 65 -1.61 2.24 6.33
C GLY A 65 -2.41 1.70 7.52
N ILE A 66 -1.90 1.88 8.75
CA ILE A 66 -2.58 1.45 9.99
C ILE A 66 -3.93 2.18 10.14
N ILE A 67 -3.95 3.49 9.90
CA ILE A 67 -5.16 4.31 9.95
C ILE A 67 -6.17 3.83 8.90
N THR A 68 -5.73 3.60 7.66
CA THR A 68 -6.59 3.13 6.57
C THR A 68 -7.24 1.79 6.91
N VAL A 69 -6.45 0.82 7.40
CA VAL A 69 -6.98 -0.50 7.79
C VAL A 69 -7.93 -0.39 8.98
N ASN A 70 -7.62 0.44 9.98
CA ASN A 70 -8.52 0.66 11.12
C ASN A 70 -9.83 1.29 10.68
N ILE A 71 -9.79 2.33 9.85
CA ILE A 71 -11.00 2.97 9.33
C ILE A 71 -11.83 1.96 8.54
N MET A 72 -11.18 1.20 7.66
CA MET A 72 -11.85 0.23 6.80
C MET A 72 -12.48 -0.91 7.63
N GLY A 73 -11.77 -1.39 8.66
CA GLY A 73 -12.28 -2.37 9.62
C GLY A 73 -13.43 -1.84 10.49
N VAL A 74 -13.37 -0.58 10.96
CA VAL A 74 -14.46 0.05 11.72
C VAL A 74 -15.70 0.28 10.84
N LEU A 75 -15.51 0.59 9.56
CA LEU A 75 -16.61 0.73 8.60
C LEU A 75 -17.25 -0.63 8.22
N GLY A 76 -16.66 -1.76 8.65
CA GLY A 76 -17.20 -3.11 8.41
C GLY A 76 -17.05 -3.60 6.98
N ILE A 77 -16.05 -3.10 6.23
CA ILE A 77 -15.83 -3.38 4.80
C ILE A 77 -14.49 -4.07 4.52
#